data_AF-A0AAN7WD51-F1
#
_entry.id   AF-A0AAN7WD51-F1
#
_cell.length_a   1.000
_cell.length_b   1.000
_cell.length_c   1.000
_cell.angle_alpha   90.00
_cell.angle_beta   90.00
_cell.angle_gamma   90.00
#
_symmetry.space_group_name_H-M   'P 1'
#
loop_
_entity.id
_entity.type
_entity.pdbx_description
1 polymer ?
#
loop_
_entity_poly.entity_id
_entity_poly.type
_entity_poly.pdbx_seq_one_letter_code
_entity_poly.pdbx_strand_id
1 'polypeptide(L)'
;MDQILEQARSLWEGEVDFEGQRLADYLTYGLLTISGVIAFLVGFATQNIYQTLYFGLGGTAVTFLAVVPQWPFFNQHALPWLPPKNAPKSQRNTGLEGINMEGISIEVDGQKVG
;
A
#
# COMPACT_ATOMS: atom_id res chain seq x y z
N MET A 1 20.17 -12.47 15.56
CA MET A 1 20.48 -11.07 15.18
C MET A 1 19.77 -10.71 13.89
N ASP A 2 19.72 -11.63 12.93
CA ASP A 2 19.15 -11.41 11.59
C ASP A 2 17.66 -11.07 11.61
N GLN A 3 16.83 -11.73 12.43
CA GLN A 3 15.39 -11.42 12.56
C GLN A 3 15.10 -9.96 12.94
N ILE A 4 15.91 -9.37 13.84
CA ILE A 4 15.72 -7.98 14.27
C ILE A 4 16.10 -7.02 13.13
N LEU A 5 17.14 -7.36 12.35
CA LEU A 5 17.55 -6.58 11.18
C LEU A 5 16.53 -6.66 10.06
N GLU A 6 15.94 -7.85 9.84
CA GLU A 6 14.88 -8.07 8.87
C GLU A 6 13.60 -7.33 9.25
N GLN A 7 13.25 -7.34 10.55
CA GLN A 7 12.16 -6.54 11.09
C GLN A 7 12.44 -5.04 10.95
N ALA A 8 13.66 -4.57 11.21
CA ALA A 8 14.02 -3.16 11.02
C ALA A 8 13.99 -2.76 9.54
N ARG A 9 14.36 -3.67 8.63
CA ARG A 9 14.28 -3.46 7.20
C ARG A 9 12.83 -3.40 6.74
N SER A 10 11.98 -4.33 7.17
CA SER A 10 10.55 -4.29 6.84
C SER A 10 9.93 -3.01 7.37
N LEU A 11 10.26 -2.60 8.60
CA LEU A 11 9.89 -1.32 9.21
C LEU A 11 10.29 -0.09 8.35
N TRP A 12 11.40 -0.16 7.60
CA TRP A 12 11.84 0.90 6.69
C TRP A 12 11.22 0.81 5.29
N GLU A 13 11.01 -0.40 4.78
CA GLU A 13 10.45 -0.67 3.45
C GLU A 13 8.98 -0.22 3.33
N GLY A 14 8.27 -0.11 4.46
CA GLY A 14 6.92 0.50 4.51
C GLY A 14 5.80 -0.39 4.01
N GLU A 15 6.03 -1.70 3.81
CA GLU A 15 5.01 -2.60 3.29
C GLU A 15 4.00 -2.96 4.39
N VAL A 16 2.85 -2.29 4.37
CA VAL A 16 1.72 -2.55 5.26
C VAL A 16 0.61 -3.22 4.47
N ASP A 17 0.17 -4.38 4.94
CA ASP A 17 -0.98 -5.09 4.38
C ASP A 17 -2.30 -4.36 4.70
N PHE A 18 -3.32 -4.53 3.86
CA PHE A 18 -4.64 -3.92 4.03
C PHE A 18 -5.32 -4.33 5.35
N GLU A 19 -5.18 -5.59 5.79
CA GLU A 19 -5.75 -6.02 7.07
C GLU A 19 -5.00 -5.38 8.24
N GLY A 20 -3.68 -5.24 8.10
CA GLY A 20 -2.83 -4.49 9.03
C GLY A 20 -3.23 -3.03 9.17
N GLN A 21 -3.47 -2.36 8.04
CA GLN A 21 -3.95 -0.98 8.01
C GLN A 21 -5.32 -0.84 8.70
N ARG A 22 -6.24 -1.78 8.47
CA ARG A 22 -7.55 -1.76 9.13
C ARG A 22 -7.45 -1.94 10.64
N LEU A 23 -6.57 -2.84 11.09
CA LEU A 23 -6.30 -3.04 12.51
C LEU A 23 -5.67 -1.78 13.15
N ALA A 24 -4.73 -1.15 12.44
CA ALA A 24 -4.11 0.11 12.84
C ALA A 24 -5.13 1.23 13.02
N ASP A 25 -6.11 1.34 12.13
CA ASP A 25 -7.21 2.31 12.25
C ASP A 25 -8.07 2.05 13.50
N TYR A 26 -8.48 0.80 13.73
CA TYR A 26 -9.27 0.44 14.92
C TYR A 26 -8.52 0.73 16.22
N LEU A 27 -7.23 0.40 16.27
CA LEU A 27 -6.36 0.71 17.41
C LEU A 27 -6.25 2.22 17.63
N THR A 28 -6.05 2.99 16.56
CA THR A 28 -5.93 4.46 16.64
C THR A 28 -7.18 5.08 17.25
N TYR A 29 -8.35 4.75 16.70
CA TYR A 29 -9.61 5.28 17.20
C TYR A 29 -9.88 4.81 18.63
N GLY A 30 -9.72 3.52 18.91
CA GLY A 30 -9.94 2.96 20.25
C GLY A 30 -9.05 3.62 21.31
N LEU A 31 -7.74 3.68 21.07
CA LEU A 31 -6.78 4.22 22.03
C LEU A 31 -6.97 5.73 22.25
N LEU A 32 -7.13 6.51 21.17
CA LEU A 32 -7.33 7.96 21.30
C LEU A 32 -8.68 8.31 21.94
N THR A 33 -9.75 7.57 21.63
CA THR A 33 -11.04 7.78 22.30
C THR A 33 -10.95 7.48 23.79
N ILE A 34 -10.36 6.35 24.18
CA ILE A 34 -10.18 6.00 25.60
C ILE A 34 -9.31 7.05 26.31
N SER A 35 -8.20 7.44 25.69
CA SER A 35 -7.33 8.50 26.21
C SER A 35 -8.07 9.82 26.38
N GLY A 36 -8.88 10.23 25.39
CA GLY A 36 -9.68 11.45 25.44
C GLY A 36 -10.71 11.43 26.57
N VAL A 37 -11.40 10.30 26.77
CA VAL A 37 -12.35 10.13 27.88
C VAL A 37 -11.64 10.24 29.23
N ILE A 38 -10.49 9.57 29.40
CA ILE A 38 -9.71 9.65 30.64
C ILE A 38 -9.21 11.08 30.89
N ALA A 39 -8.62 11.71 29.87
CA ALA A 39 -8.12 13.08 29.97
C ALA A 39 -9.24 14.06 30.34
N PHE A 40 -10.42 13.91 29.75
CA PHE A 40 -11.58 14.73 30.08
C PHE A 40 -12.06 14.50 31.51
N LEU A 41 -12.26 13.25 31.94
CA LEU A 41 -12.76 12.93 33.28
C LEU A 41 -11.80 13.40 34.37
N VAL A 42 -10.49 13.16 34.21
CA VAL A 42 -9.47 13.58 35.16
C VAL A 42 -9.39 15.11 35.20
N GLY A 43 -9.26 15.73 34.03
CA GLY A 43 -9.20 17.19 33.91
C GLY A 43 -10.42 17.90 34.49
N PHE A 44 -11.61 17.33 34.29
CA PHE A 44 -12.85 17.80 34.87
C PHE A 44 -12.88 17.61 36.39
N ALA A 45 -12.50 16.44 36.91
CA ALA A 45 -12.47 16.18 38.34
C ALA A 45 -11.50 17.10 39.08
N THR A 46 -10.34 17.39 38.48
CA THR A 46 -9.31 18.25 39.09
C THR A 46 -9.43 19.72 38.72
N GLN A 47 -10.35 20.08 37.81
CA GLN A 47 -10.51 21.44 37.26
C GLN A 47 -9.18 22.04 36.77
N ASN A 48 -8.30 21.21 36.20
CA ASN A 48 -6.93 21.59 35.82
C ASN A 48 -6.61 21.15 34.39
N ILE A 49 -6.41 22.11 33.51
CA ILE A 49 -6.14 21.88 32.08
C ILE A 49 -4.80 21.19 31.82
N TYR A 50 -3.80 21.37 32.70
CA TYR A 50 -2.50 20.71 32.55
C TYR A 50 -2.63 19.19 32.69
N GLN A 51 -3.50 18.72 33.59
CA GLN A 51 -3.75 17.29 33.73
C GLN A 51 -4.42 16.72 32.48
N THR A 52 -5.44 17.40 31.93
CA THR A 52 -6.04 17.03 30.65
C THR A 52 -4.99 16.90 29.55
N LEU A 53 -4.07 17.87 29.46
CA LEU A 53 -2.99 17.87 28.48
C LEU A 53 -2.01 16.73 28.69
N TYR A 54 -1.59 16.44 29.92
CA TYR A 54 -0.66 15.33 30.17
C TYR A 54 -1.28 13.98 29.81
N PHE A 55 -2.54 13.73 30.18
CA PHE A 55 -3.22 12.50 29.81
C PHE A 55 -3.51 12.42 28.30
N GLY A 56 -3.93 13.53 27.68
CA GLY A 56 -4.19 13.59 26.25
C GLY A 56 -2.93 13.37 25.41
N LEU A 57 -1.84 14.08 25.74
CA LEU A 57 -0.55 13.93 25.04
C LEU A 57 0.10 12.59 25.35
N GLY A 58 0.03 12.13 26.60
CA GLY A 58 0.54 10.83 27.00
C GLY A 58 -0.15 9.70 26.25
N GLY A 59 -1.49 9.69 26.21
CA GLY A 59 -2.22 8.69 25.45
C GLY A 59 -2.03 8.81 23.94
N THR A 60 -1.89 10.03 23.40
CA THR A 60 -1.52 10.21 22.00
C THR A 60 -0.15 9.61 21.71
N ALA A 61 0.86 9.87 22.54
CA ALA A 61 2.20 9.31 22.38
C ALA A 61 2.17 7.76 22.43
N VAL A 62 1.38 7.19 23.35
CA VAL A 62 1.17 5.73 23.41
C VAL A 62 0.52 5.20 22.14
N THR A 63 -0.52 5.86 21.61
CA THR A 63 -1.13 5.47 20.34
C THR A 63 -0.12 5.52 19.18
N PHE A 64 0.69 6.58 19.12
CA PHE A 64 1.73 6.70 18.10
C PHE A 64 2.71 5.51 18.18
N LEU A 65 3.20 5.16 19.37
CA LEU A 65 4.08 4.01 19.54
C LEU A 65 3.40 2.68 19.20
N ALA A 66 2.10 2.55 19.46
CA ALA A 66 1.35 1.33 19.19
C ALA A 66 1.05 1.12 17.69
N VAL A 67 0.82 2.19 16.94
CA VAL A 67 0.30 2.10 15.57
C VAL A 67 1.33 2.51 14.50
N VAL A 68 2.21 3.47 14.78
CA VAL A 68 3.13 4.03 13.76
C VAL A 68 4.22 3.04 13.36
N PRO A 69 4.89 2.32 14.28
CA PRO A 69 5.74 1.23 13.87
C PRO A 69 4.86 0.15 13.26
N GLN A 70 5.18 -0.26 12.03
CA GLN A 70 4.56 -1.43 11.39
C GLN A 70 5.06 -2.71 12.04
N TRP A 71 4.58 -2.95 13.27
CA TRP A 71 4.86 -4.13 14.04
C TRP A 71 4.58 -5.39 13.21
N PRO A 72 5.33 -6.49 13.43
CA PRO A 72 5.21 -7.71 12.65
C PRO A 72 3.81 -8.35 12.68
N PHE A 73 2.94 -7.96 13.62
CA PHE A 73 1.54 -8.40 13.64
C PHE A 73 0.66 -7.69 12.60
N PHE A 74 1.04 -6.50 12.13
CA PHE A 74 0.32 -5.77 11.08
C PHE A 74 0.65 -6.29 9.66
N ASN A 75 1.73 -7.06 9.48
CA ASN A 75 2.16 -7.55 8.17
C ASN A 75 2.21 -9.09 8.13
N GLN A 76 1.09 -9.73 8.49
CA GLN A 76 0.99 -11.21 8.50
C GLN A 76 0.41 -11.79 7.21
N HIS A 77 -0.27 -11.00 6.39
CA HIS A 77 -0.89 -11.48 5.15
C HIS A 77 -0.30 -10.72 3.94
N ALA A 78 0.84 -11.20 3.44
CA ALA A 78 1.40 -10.67 2.20
C ALA A 78 0.40 -10.90 1.05
N LEU A 79 -0.11 -9.83 0.46
CA LEU A 79 -1.08 -9.91 -0.63
C LEU A 79 -0.39 -10.47 -1.88
N PRO A 80 -0.91 -11.55 -2.49
CA PRO A 80 -0.37 -12.03 -3.75
C PRO A 80 -0.71 -11.01 -4.85
N TRP A 81 0.32 -10.35 -5.38
CA TRP A 81 0.17 -9.48 -6.54
C TRP A 81 -0.40 -10.26 -7.72
N LEU A 82 -1.41 -9.70 -8.39
CA LEU A 82 -1.92 -10.29 -9.62
C LEU A 82 -0.77 -10.37 -10.64
N PRO A 83 -0.63 -11.48 -11.38
CA PRO A 83 0.36 -11.55 -12.43
C PRO A 83 0.11 -10.38 -13.41
N PRO A 84 1.19 -9.76 -13.92
CA PRO A 84 1.06 -8.67 -14.86
C PRO A 84 0.15 -9.12 -15.98
N LYS A 85 -0.91 -8.34 -16.26
CA LYS A 85 -1.73 -8.56 -17.45
C LYS A 85 -0.76 -8.52 -18.62
N ASN A 86 -0.51 -9.68 -19.23
CA ASN A 86 0.11 -9.72 -20.54
C ASN A 86 -0.84 -8.90 -21.41
N ALA A 87 -0.51 -7.62 -21.64
CA ALA A 87 -1.01 -6.93 -22.83
C ALA A 87 -0.77 -7.95 -23.94
N PRO A 88 -1.80 -8.29 -24.76
CA PRO A 88 -1.59 -9.21 -25.86
C PRO A 88 -0.34 -8.68 -26.55
N LYS A 89 0.74 -9.47 -26.54
CA LYS A 89 1.90 -9.18 -27.37
C LYS A 89 1.23 -8.99 -28.71
N SER A 90 1.20 -7.75 -29.21
CA SER A 90 0.78 -7.51 -30.58
C SER A 90 1.63 -8.49 -31.34
N GLN A 91 0.96 -9.54 -31.81
CA GLN A 91 1.54 -10.61 -32.54
C GLN A 91 1.84 -9.92 -33.85
N ARG A 92 2.96 -9.19 -33.86
CA ARG A 92 3.59 -8.76 -35.08
C ARG A 92 4.06 -10.08 -35.63
N ASN A 93 3.20 -10.66 -36.46
CA ASN A 93 3.43 -11.91 -37.14
C ASN A 93 4.69 -11.70 -37.98
N THR A 94 5.87 -11.93 -37.41
CA THR A 94 7.02 -12.42 -38.16
C THR A 94 6.73 -13.89 -38.45
N GLY A 95 5.68 -14.06 -39.24
CA GLY A 95 5.22 -15.26 -39.89
C GLY A 95 4.92 -14.82 -41.32
N LEU A 96 5.97 -14.41 -42.02
CA LEU A 96 6.03 -14.55 -43.47
C LEU A 96 6.16 -16.06 -43.75
N GLU A 97 5.11 -16.80 -43.44
CA GLU A 97 4.99 -18.22 -43.74
C GLU A 97 3.57 -18.39 -44.32
N GLY A 98 3.40 -17.93 -45.56
CA GLY A 98 2.12 -18.02 -46.27
C GLY A 98 1.75 -16.85 -47.19
N ILE A 99 2.46 -15.73 -47.17
CA ILE A 99 2.32 -14.71 -48.24
C ILE A 99 3.39 -14.95 -49.30
N ASN A 100 3.03 -15.74 -50.32
CA ASN A 100 3.74 -15.75 -51.59
C ASN A 100 3.71 -14.32 -52.15
N MET A 101 4.88 -13.69 -52.28
CA MET A 101 5.07 -12.43 -53.01
C MET A 101 5.07 -12.68 -54.52
N GLU A 102 4.08 -13.41 -55.03
CA GLU A 102 3.78 -13.46 -56.44
C GLU A 102 2.38 -12.89 -56.61
N GLY A 103 2.31 -11.64 -57.07
CA GLY A 103 1.05 -11.09 -57.59
C GLY A 103 0.53 -9.78 -57.00
N ILE A 104 1.31 -9.00 -56.25
CA ILE A 104 0.91 -7.62 -55.96
C ILE A 104 1.49 -6.70 -57.04
N SER A 105 0.80 -6.59 -58.18
CA SER A 105 1.02 -5.50 -59.13
C SER A 105 0.12 -4.34 -58.76
N ILE A 106 0.70 -3.24 -58.28
CA ILE A 106 -0.03 -2.01 -57.98
C ILE A 106 -0.08 -1.18 -59.26
N GLU A 107 -1.28 -0.94 -59.77
CA GLU A 107 -1.52 -0.14 -60.96
C GLU A 107 -2.07 1.23 -60.56
N VAL A 108 -1.34 2.29 -60.92
CA VAL A 108 -1.77 3.68 -60.71
C VAL A 108 -1.69 4.36 -62.07
N ASP A 109 -2.83 4.86 -62.57
CA ASP A 109 -2.98 5.50 -63.88
C ASP A 109 -2.53 4.67 -65.09
N GLY A 110 -2.79 3.36 -65.07
CA GLY A 110 -2.67 2.50 -66.26
C GLY A 110 -1.23 2.18 -66.69
N GLN A 111 -0.22 2.55 -65.90
CA GLN A 111 1.13 2.02 -66.05
C GLN A 111 1.55 1.19 -64.84
N LYS A 112 2.08 -0.01 -65.13
CA LYS A 112 2.68 -0.88 -64.12
C LYS A 112 4.08 -0.39 -63.78
N VAL A 113 4.27 0.02 -62.53
CA VAL A 113 5.60 0.27 -61.97
C VAL A 113 5.93 -0.88 -61.03
N GLY A 114 6.95 -1.64 -61.40
CA GLY A 114 7.58 -2.68 -60.59
C GLY A 114 9.01 -2.29 -60.27
#